data_AF-A0A2X3D618-F1
#
_entry.id   AF-A0A2X3D618-F1
#
_cell.length_a   1.000
_cell.length_b   1.000
_cell.length_c   1.000
_cell.angle_alpha   90.00
_cell.angle_beta   90.00
_cell.angle_gamma   90.00
#
_symmetry.space_group_name_H-M   'P 1'
#
loop_
_entity.id
_entity.type
_entity.pdbx_description
1 polymer ?
#
loop_
_entity_poly.entity_id
_entity_poly.type
_entity_poly.pdbx_seq_one_letter_code
_entity_poly.pdbx_strand_id
1 'polypeptide(L)' 'MRAVEAYSLKDIDHWLESDAHIQGNGFWLYVEGDSMTAPLGLSIPEGTYVLFDTGREAVNGSLVIAKLEDSNEATFKS' A
#
# COMPACT_ATOMS: atom_id res chain seq x y z
N MET A 1 -15.53 16.61 -1.62
CA MET A 1 -14.37 16.76 -2.51
C MET A 1 -13.22 17.30 -1.67
N ARG A 2 -12.24 16.45 -1.34
CA ARG A 2 -10.96 16.88 -0.77
C ARG A 2 -9.88 16.29 -1.65
N ALA A 3 -9.07 17.16 -2.25
CA ALA A 3 -7.81 16.76 -2.86
C ALA A 3 -6.85 16.42 -1.71
N VAL A 4 -6.44 15.15 -1.62
CA VAL A 4 -5.30 14.78 -0.78
C VAL A 4 -4.08 15.25 -1.55
N GLU A 5 -3.44 16.31 -1.08
CA GLU A 5 -2.18 16.79 -1.63
C GLU A 5 -1.17 15.63 -1.65
N ALA A 6 -0.41 15.50 -2.73
CA ALA A 6 0.70 14.57 -2.76
C ALA A 6 1.64 14.91 -1.60
N TYR A 7 1.85 13.97 -0.67
CA TYR A 7 2.71 14.15 0.49
C TYR A 7 4.04 14.76 0.07
N SER A 8 4.41 15.89 0.68
CA SER A 8 5.68 16.53 0.35
C SER A 8 6.80 15.67 0.94
N LEU A 9 7.99 15.69 0.31
CA LEU A 9 9.16 14.97 0.85
C LEU A 9 9.51 15.34 2.30
N LYS A 10 9.00 16.47 2.80
CA LYS A 10 9.18 16.94 4.18
C LYS A 10 8.26 16.26 5.18
N ASP A 11 7.20 15.59 4.72
CA ASP A 11 6.24 14.84 5.53
C ASP A 11 6.64 13.36 5.66
N ILE A 12 7.78 12.97 5.08
CA ILE A 12 8.37 11.63 5.28
C ILE A 12 9.06 11.62 6.64
N ASP A 13 8.27 11.42 7.70
CA ASP A 13 8.79 11.30 9.07
C ASP A 13 9.57 9.99 9.29
N HIS A 14 9.39 8.99 8.42
CA HIS A 14 9.94 7.65 8.57
C HIS A 14 10.66 7.16 7.32
N TRP A 15 11.97 6.96 7.45
CA TRP A 15 12.78 6.21 6.49
C TRP A 15 12.74 4.74 6.86
N LEU A 16 12.05 3.93 6.05
CA LEU A 16 11.91 2.49 6.25
C LEU A 16 12.84 1.74 5.32
N GLU A 17 13.83 1.06 5.91
CA GLU A 17 14.73 0.17 5.19
C GLU A 17 14.17 -1.26 5.17
N SER A 18 14.46 -1.99 4.10
CA SER A 18 14.18 -3.43 4.01
C SER A 18 15.23 -4.11 3.16
N ASP A 19 15.52 -5.36 3.50
CA ASP A 19 16.33 -6.31 2.74
C ASP A 19 15.50 -7.13 1.73
N ALA A 20 14.19 -6.85 1.64
CA ALA A 20 13.29 -7.55 0.72
C ALA A 20 13.73 -7.36 -0.73
N HIS A 21 13.84 -8.48 -1.44
CA HIS A 21 14.12 -8.44 -2.87
C HIS A 21 12.87 -7.98 -3.65
N ILE A 22 13.01 -6.89 -4.40
CA ILE A 22 11.97 -6.37 -5.29
C ILE A 22 12.40 -6.49 -6.75
N GLN A 23 11.43 -6.71 -7.63
CA GLN A 23 11.62 -6.84 -9.08
C GLN A 23 11.57 -5.48 -9.78
N GLY A 24 10.73 -4.56 -9.31
CA GLY A 24 10.57 -3.22 -9.87
C GLY A 24 10.82 -2.13 -8.83
N ASN A 25 10.01 -1.06 -8.90
CA ASN A 25 10.04 -0.01 -7.89
C ASN A 25 9.27 -0.46 -6.65
N GLY A 26 9.80 -0.07 -5.49
CA GLY A 26 9.20 -0.34 -4.20
C GLY A 26 8.63 0.93 -3.59
N PHE A 27 7.49 0.85 -2.93
CA PHE A 27 7.02 1.91 -2.03
C PHE A 27 6.34 1.33 -0.79
N TRP A 28 6.50 2.02 0.33
CA TRP A 28 5.82 1.68 1.57
C TRP A 28 4.44 2.33 1.60
N LEU A 29 3.44 1.58 2.05
CA LEU A 29 2.12 2.08 2.40
C LEU A 29 1.90 1.88 3.90
N TYR A 30 1.50 2.95 4.60
CA TYR A 30 0.97 2.84 5.96
C TYR A 30 -0.53 2.53 5.90
N VAL A 31 -0.95 1.47 6.58
CA VAL A 31 -2.35 1.06 6.62
C VAL A 31 -3.11 1.91 7.64
N GLU A 32 -4.04 2.72 7.14
CA GLU A 32 -4.98 3.49 7.94
C GLU A 32 -6.37 2.84 7.90
N GLY A 33 -6.99 2.71 9.08
CA GLY A 33 -8.30 2.07 9.25
C GLY A 33 -8.34 0.59 8.87
N ASP A 34 -9.53 0.09 8.55
CA ASP A 34 -9.82 -1.31 8.26
C ASP A 34 -9.76 -1.66 6.76
N SER A 35 -9.28 -0.72 5.94
CA SER A 35 -9.27 -0.79 4.46
C SER A 35 -8.54 -2.00 3.89
N MET A 36 -7.58 -2.58 4.62
CA MET A 36 -6.82 -3.77 4.23
C MET A 36 -7.09 -4.99 5.13
N THR A 37 -8.20 -4.95 5.87
CA THR A 37 -8.64 -6.09 6.67
C THR A 37 -9.60 -6.97 5.88
N ALA A 38 -9.48 -8.28 6.07
CA ALA A 38 -10.35 -9.26 5.44
C ALA A 38 -11.08 -10.09 6.53
N PRO A 39 -12.38 -10.38 6.36
CA PRO A 39 -13.10 -11.26 7.28
C PRO A 39 -12.64 -12.72 7.19
N LEU A 40 -12.05 -13.12 6.06
CA LEU A 40 -11.46 -14.44 5.81
C LEU A 40 -10.18 -14.28 4.98
N GLY A 41 -9.13 -15.03 5.30
CA GLY A 41 -7.85 -14.97 4.60
C GLY A 41 -6.83 -14.01 5.21
N LEU A 42 -5.90 -13.51 4.40
CA LEU A 42 -4.87 -12.56 4.84
C LEU A 42 -5.51 -11.20 5.16
N SER A 43 -5.28 -10.72 6.38
CA SER A 43 -5.79 -9.44 6.88
C SER A 43 -4.61 -8.62 7.40
N ILE A 44 -4.52 -7.35 6.97
CA ILE A 44 -3.46 -6.44 7.41
C ILE A 44 -4.09 -5.36 8.30
N PRO A 45 -3.75 -5.33 9.60
CA PRO A 45 -4.34 -4.39 10.53
C PRO A 45 -3.83 -2.96 10.33
N GLU A 46 -4.62 -1.99 10.78
CA GLU A 46 -4.20 -0.59 10.94
C GLU A 46 -2.88 -0.49 11.69
N GLY A 47 -2.03 0.47 11.30
CA GLY A 47 -0.73 0.68 11.91
C GLY A 47 0.41 -0.13 11.29
N THR A 48 0.11 -0.94 10.27
CA THR A 48 1.10 -1.76 9.57
C THR A 48 1.72 -0.99 8.41
N TYR A 49 3.04 -1.12 8.22
CA TYR A 49 3.70 -0.71 6.99
C TYR A 49 3.85 -1.91 6.05
N VAL A 50 3.42 -1.74 4.79
CA VAL A 50 3.46 -2.77 3.75
C VAL A 50 4.32 -2.29 2.59
N LEU A 51 5.31 -3.09 2.20
CA LEU A 51 6.15 -2.81 1.03
C LEU A 51 5.50 -3.39 -0.23
N PHE A 52 5.16 -2.54 -1.18
CA PHE A 52 4.64 -2.93 -2.49
C PHE A 52 5.74 -2.91 -3.54
N ASP A 53 5.82 -4.00 -4.32
CA ASP A 53 6.71 -4.15 -5.46
C ASP A 53 5.91 -4.03 -6.76
N THR A 54 6.15 -2.98 -7.54
CA THR A 54 5.42 -2.71 -8.78
C THR A 54 5.95 -3.49 -9.99
N GLY A 55 7.03 -4.25 -9.83
CA GLY A 55 7.62 -5.05 -10.91
C GLY A 55 7.06 -6.47 -11.01
N ARG A 56 6.25 -6.90 -10.03
CA ARG A 56 5.65 -8.23 -9.99
C ARG A 56 4.27 -8.24 -10.66
N GLU A 57 4.02 -9.28 -11.45
CA GLU A 57 2.66 -9.57 -11.89
C GLU A 57 1.80 -10.04 -10.71
N ALA A 58 0.58 -9.52 -10.63
CA ALA A 58 -0.40 -10.00 -9.66
C ALA A 58 -0.89 -11.40 -10.03
N VAL A 59 -0.70 -12.35 -9.12
CA VAL A 59 -1.26 -13.71 -9.22
C VAL A 59 -2.41 -13.89 -8.24
N ASN A 60 -3.24 -14.92 -8.43
CA ASN A 60 -4.33 -15.22 -7.49
C ASN A 60 -3.82 -15.35 -6.05
N GLY A 61 -4.45 -14.64 -5.10
CA GLY A 61 -4.01 -14.52 -3.72
C GLY A 61 -2.94 -13.46 -3.46
N SER A 62 -2.54 -12.68 -4.47
CA SER A 62 -1.66 -11.52 -4.29
C SER A 62 -2.42 -10.37 -3.65
N LEU A 63 -1.73 -9.69 -2.74
CA LEU A 63 -2.17 -8.40 -2.24
C LEU A 63 -1.97 -7.34 -3.31
N VAL A 64 -3.05 -6.80 -3.88
CA VAL A 64 -2.97 -5.77 -4.91
C VAL A 64 -3.58 -4.46 -4.44
N ILE A 65 -2.94 -3.36 -4.84
CA ILE A 65 -3.51 -2.02 -4.73
C ILE A 65 -4.05 -1.62 -6.10
N ALA A 66 -5.34 -1.31 -6.16
CA ALA A 66 -5.90 -0.57 -7.28
C ALA A 66 -5.90 0.92 -6.92
N LYS A 67 -5.21 1.73 -7.71
CA LYS A 67 -5.32 3.18 -7.65
C LYS A 67 -6.55 3.60 -8.47
N LEU A 68 -7.52 4.24 -7.84
CA LEU A 68 -8.60 4.91 -8.56
C LEU A 68 -8.04 6.22 -9.13
N GLU A 69 -8.29 6.51 -10.41
CA GLU A 69 -7.70 7.70 -11.09
C GLU A 69 -8.02 9.03 -10.39
N ASP A 70 -9.12 9.09 -9.62
CA ASP A 70 -9.61 10.29 -8.95
C ASP A 70 -9.43 10.30 -7.42
N SER A 71 -8.81 9.27 -6.83
CA SER A 71 -8.58 9.18 -5.38
C SER A 71 -7.19 8.62 -5.06
N ASN A 72 -6.51 9.22 -4.08
CA ASN A 72 -5.28 8.65 -3.51
C ASN A 72 -5.56 7.46 -2.57
N GLU A 73 -6.81 7.00 -2.53
CA GLU A 73 -7.28 5.87 -1.75
C GLU A 73 -7.05 4.57 -2.54
N ALA A 74 -6.20 3.71 -1.97
CA ALA A 74 -5.99 2.37 -2.46
C ALA A 74 -7.11 1.47 -1.91
N THR A 75 -7.85 0.79 -2.77
CA THR A 75 -8.82 -0.22 -2.33
C THR A 75 -8.20 -1.62 -2.36
N PHE A 76 -8.35 -2.35 -1.27
CA PHE A 76 -7.90 -3.74 -1.12
C PHE A 76 -8.75 -4.70 -1.95
N LYS A 77 -8.08 -5.60 -2.67
CA LYS A 77 -8.68 -6.80 -3.25
C LYS A 77 -7.74 -7.99 -3.02
N SER A 78 -8.29 -9.11 -2.57
CA SER A 78 -7.63 -10.41 -2.44
C SER A 78 -8.18 -11.43 -3.43
#